data_AF-A0A453SIW6-F1
#
_entry.id   AF-A0A453SIW6-F1
#
_cell.length_a   1.000
_cell.length_b   1.000
_cell.length_c   1.000
_cell.angle_alpha   90.00
_cell.angle_beta   90.00
_cell.angle_gamma   90.00
#
_symmetry.space_group_name_H-M   'P 1'
#
loop_
_entity.id
_entity.type
_entity.pdbx_description
1 polymer ?
#
loop_
_entity_poly.entity_id
_entity_poly.type
_entity_poly.pdbx_seq_one_letter_code
_entity_poly.pdbx_strand_id
1 'polypeptide(L)'
;MPKLFPEIDDLSSVWKLFTAVPVLVTAYICHYNVHSIDNELEDKTQTKPIVRTSLALCSSVYIATSFFAYLLFGDGTLDDVLANFDSNLGIPFSSVFNDVVRVSYAAHVMLVFPIVFFALRLNLDGLLFPTSRHISYDNKRFTIITISLLVVIYTAAIFIPSIWDAFQFTGATAAVLIGFIFPAMVILRDPYGIATKRDKILAVTMIVLAVVSNSVALYSDAMNIFRRKEVA
;
A
#
# COMPACT_ATOMS: atom_id res chain seq x y z
N MET A 1 -4.84 15.10 -26.55
CA MET A 1 -3.86 14.00 -26.62
C MET A 1 -3.07 14.01 -25.33
N PRO A 2 -2.86 12.86 -24.69
CA PRO A 2 -2.09 12.75 -23.44
C PRO A 2 -0.63 13.13 -23.70
N LYS A 3 0.00 13.88 -22.78
CA LYS A 3 1.40 14.28 -22.90
C LYS A 3 2.32 13.12 -22.53
N LEU A 4 3.15 12.65 -23.45
CA LEU A 4 4.06 11.51 -23.21
C LEU A 4 5.27 11.86 -22.32
N PHE A 5 5.60 13.15 -22.20
CA PHE A 5 6.71 13.63 -21.40
C PHE A 5 6.22 14.62 -20.34
N PRO A 6 6.81 14.62 -19.13
CA PRO A 6 6.43 15.56 -18.08
C PRO A 6 6.85 16.99 -18.43
N GLU A 7 6.00 17.96 -18.09
CA GLU A 7 6.35 19.38 -18.12
C GLU A 7 7.18 19.72 -16.87
N ILE A 8 8.45 20.06 -17.08
CA ILE A 8 9.38 20.41 -16.01
C ILE A 8 9.44 21.94 -15.96
N ASP A 9 8.43 22.54 -15.35
CA ASP A 9 8.34 24.00 -15.22
C ASP A 9 9.30 24.53 -14.14
N ASP A 10 9.58 23.73 -13.09
CA ASP A 10 10.44 24.09 -11.97
C ASP A 10 10.94 22.84 -11.21
N LEU A 11 12.00 22.99 -10.39
CA LEU A 11 12.55 21.93 -9.53
C LEU A 11 11.49 21.34 -8.60
N SER A 12 10.49 22.12 -8.19
CA SER A 12 9.32 21.66 -7.43
C SER A 12 8.54 20.52 -8.10
N SER A 13 8.50 20.47 -9.44
CA SER A 13 7.85 19.37 -10.19
C SER A 13 8.59 18.04 -10.03
N VAL A 14 9.92 18.06 -9.90
CA VAL A 14 10.72 16.85 -9.62
C VAL A 14 10.46 16.34 -8.20
N TRP A 15 10.27 17.24 -7.23
CA TRP A 15 9.94 16.87 -5.85
C TRP A 15 8.57 16.18 -5.74
N LYS A 16 7.61 16.53 -6.59
CA LYS A 16 6.31 15.82 -6.66
C LYS A 16 6.45 14.36 -7.08
N LEU A 17 7.49 13.97 -7.82
CA LEU A 17 7.73 12.56 -8.13
C LEU A 17 7.99 11.72 -6.87
N PHE A 18 8.57 12.32 -5.83
CA PHE A 18 8.82 11.64 -4.56
C PHE A 18 7.55 11.34 -3.77
N THR A 19 6.43 12.02 -4.03
CA THR A 19 5.15 11.71 -3.36
C THR A 19 4.54 10.38 -3.85
N ALA A 20 4.99 9.87 -5.01
CA ALA A 20 4.61 8.56 -5.52
C ALA A 20 5.40 7.42 -4.85
N VAL A 21 6.56 7.68 -4.24
CA VAL A 21 7.42 6.65 -3.63
C VAL A 21 6.67 5.89 -2.51
N PRO A 22 6.01 6.54 -1.54
CA PRO A 22 5.22 5.84 -0.52
C PRO A 22 4.10 4.98 -1.12
N VAL A 23 3.42 5.47 -2.16
CA VAL A 23 2.35 4.72 -2.84
C VAL A 23 2.92 3.46 -3.51
N LEU A 24 4.06 3.57 -4.18
CA LEU A 24 4.75 2.41 -4.75
C LEU A 24 5.21 1.43 -3.67
N VAL A 25 5.77 1.91 -2.55
CA VAL A 25 6.16 1.03 -1.44
C VAL A 25 4.96 0.30 -0.86
N THR A 26 3.80 0.96 -0.77
CA THR A 26 2.54 0.32 -0.38
C THR A 26 2.11 -0.74 -1.40
N ALA A 27 2.15 -0.42 -2.70
CA ALA A 27 1.73 -1.34 -3.75
C ALA A 27 2.58 -2.62 -3.80
N TYR A 28 3.88 -2.52 -3.47
CA TYR A 28 4.80 -3.65 -3.47
C TYR A 28 4.99 -4.32 -2.10
N ILE A 29 4.18 -3.98 -1.09
CA ILE A 29 4.29 -4.61 0.23
C ILE A 29 3.71 -6.04 0.21
N CYS A 30 4.59 -7.03 0.29
CA CYS A 30 4.19 -8.44 0.43
C CYS A 30 5.02 -9.21 1.47
N HIS A 31 5.95 -8.52 2.12
CA HIS A 31 6.98 -9.10 2.99
C HIS A 31 6.41 -9.97 4.13
N TYR A 32 5.26 -9.58 4.70
CA TYR A 32 4.61 -10.33 5.78
C TYR A 32 4.02 -11.68 5.34
N ASN A 33 3.83 -11.90 4.03
CA ASN A 33 3.34 -13.17 3.49
C ASN A 33 4.46 -14.14 3.09
N VAL A 34 5.70 -13.64 2.89
CA VAL A 34 6.80 -14.44 2.33
C VAL A 34 7.12 -15.66 3.19
N HIS A 35 7.12 -15.52 4.51
CA HIS A 35 7.39 -16.63 5.42
C HIS A 35 6.28 -17.68 5.43
N SER A 36 5.01 -17.27 5.37
CA SER A 36 3.89 -18.20 5.26
C SER A 36 3.94 -18.97 3.94
N ILE A 37 4.23 -18.29 2.83
CA ILE A 37 4.40 -18.94 1.53
C ILE A 37 5.55 -19.96 1.58
N ASP A 38 6.70 -19.60 2.14
CA ASP A 38 7.84 -20.52 2.28
C ASP A 38 7.53 -21.75 3.15
N ASN A 39 6.65 -21.61 4.15
CA ASN A 39 6.26 -22.70 5.02
C ASN A 39 5.23 -23.65 4.39
N GLU A 40 4.41 -23.16 3.45
CA GLU A 40 3.41 -23.95 2.73
C GLU A 40 3.97 -24.59 1.44
N LEU A 41 5.12 -24.14 0.96
CA LEU A 41 5.78 -24.72 -0.21
C LEU A 41 6.38 -26.10 0.10
N GLU A 42 6.08 -27.07 -0.77
CA GLU A 42 6.72 -28.39 -0.72
C GLU A 42 8.24 -28.30 -0.97
N ASP A 43 8.67 -27.49 -1.94
CA ASP A 43 10.07 -27.19 -2.23
C ASP A 43 10.40 -25.72 -1.92
N LYS A 44 11.06 -25.50 -0.78
CA LYS A 44 11.51 -24.18 -0.32
C LYS A 44 12.53 -23.50 -1.23
N THR A 45 13.22 -24.25 -2.10
CA THR A 45 14.16 -23.64 -3.05
C THR A 45 13.42 -22.78 -4.11
N GLN A 46 12.11 -23.01 -4.28
CA GLN A 46 11.26 -22.27 -5.21
C GLN A 46 10.78 -20.91 -4.69
N THR A 47 11.00 -20.57 -3.42
CA THR A 47 10.50 -19.31 -2.85
C THR A 47 11.02 -18.09 -3.61
N LYS A 48 12.32 -18.06 -3.96
CA LYS A 48 12.93 -16.95 -4.73
C LYS A 48 12.37 -16.81 -6.15
N PRO A 49 12.33 -17.86 -7.01
CA PRO A 49 11.76 -17.73 -8.35
C PRO A 49 10.27 -17.40 -8.33
N ILE A 50 9.50 -17.92 -7.37
CA ILE A 50 8.08 -17.57 -7.20
C ILE A 50 7.95 -16.08 -6.91
N VAL A 51 8.64 -15.55 -5.90
CA VAL A 51 8.59 -14.12 -5.56
C VAL A 51 9.00 -13.25 -6.75
N ARG A 52 10.07 -13.61 -7.47
CA ARG A 52 10.52 -12.86 -8.65
C ARG A 52 9.47 -12.85 -9.77
N THR A 53 8.83 -13.98 -10.03
CA THR A 53 7.80 -14.11 -11.07
C THR A 53 6.54 -13.35 -10.68
N SER A 54 6.11 -13.43 -9.41
CA SER A 54 4.98 -12.67 -8.89
C SER A 54 5.22 -11.16 -8.96
N LEU A 55 6.41 -10.69 -8.60
CA LEU A 55 6.77 -9.27 -8.71
C LEU A 55 6.82 -8.79 -10.16
N ALA A 56 7.33 -9.61 -11.08
CA ALA A 56 7.35 -9.28 -12.51
C ALA A 56 5.92 -9.18 -13.07
N LEU A 57 5.06 -10.14 -12.75
CA LEU A 57 3.65 -10.14 -13.15
C LEU A 57 2.93 -8.90 -12.58
N CYS A 58 3.08 -8.64 -11.28
CA CYS A 58 2.48 -7.49 -10.61
C CYS A 58 2.92 -6.17 -11.26
N SER A 59 4.22 -6.01 -11.52
CA SER A 59 4.76 -4.82 -12.19
C SER A 59 4.21 -4.65 -13.59
N SER A 60 4.06 -5.73 -14.35
CA SER A 60 3.48 -5.67 -15.70
C SER A 60 2.04 -5.16 -15.69
N VAL A 61 1.24 -5.62 -14.71
CA VAL A 61 -0.16 -5.18 -14.55
C VAL A 61 -0.19 -3.71 -14.13
N TYR A 62 0.60 -3.29 -13.14
CA TYR A 62 0.65 -1.89 -12.70
C TYR A 62 1.08 -0.95 -13.82
N ILE A 63 2.11 -1.30 -14.58
CA ILE A 63 2.58 -0.47 -15.70
C ILE A 63 1.53 -0.43 -16.80
N ALA A 64 0.95 -1.56 -17.19
CA ALA A 64 -0.06 -1.61 -18.25
C ALA A 64 -1.30 -0.78 -17.86
N THR A 65 -1.84 -0.99 -16.66
CA THR A 65 -3.00 -0.25 -16.17
C THR A 65 -2.72 1.25 -16.08
N SER A 66 -1.57 1.65 -15.52
CA SER A 66 -1.20 3.08 -15.41
C SER A 66 -1.00 3.72 -16.78
N PHE A 67 -0.37 3.01 -17.71
CA PHE A 67 -0.13 3.49 -19.08
C PHE A 67 -1.44 3.69 -19.84
N PHE A 68 -2.34 2.70 -19.86
CA PHE A 68 -3.62 2.82 -20.56
C PHE A 68 -4.58 3.81 -19.90
N ALA A 69 -4.59 3.88 -18.56
CA ALA A 69 -5.34 4.89 -17.83
C ALA A 69 -4.91 6.31 -18.23
N TYR A 70 -3.61 6.56 -18.23
CA TYR A 70 -3.08 7.86 -18.62
C TYR A 70 -3.29 8.16 -20.10
N LEU A 71 -3.24 7.15 -20.99
CA LEU A 71 -3.59 7.35 -22.40
C LEU A 71 -5.07 7.76 -22.59
N LEU A 72 -5.96 7.23 -21.73
CA LEU A 72 -7.39 7.50 -21.80
C LEU A 72 -7.76 8.86 -21.21
N PHE A 73 -7.18 9.24 -20.07
CA PHE A 73 -7.59 10.43 -19.31
C PHE A 73 -6.59 11.59 -19.38
N GLY A 74 -5.33 11.33 -19.74
CA GLY A 74 -4.26 12.34 -19.82
C GLY A 74 -4.10 13.13 -18.53
N ASP A 75 -3.99 14.45 -18.67
CA ASP A 75 -3.87 15.39 -17.54
C ASP A 75 -5.10 15.39 -16.62
N GLY A 76 -6.23 14.79 -17.04
CA GLY A 76 -7.45 14.65 -16.23
C GLY A 76 -7.49 13.40 -15.36
N THR A 77 -6.41 12.61 -15.29
CA THR A 77 -6.34 11.40 -14.44
C THR A 77 -6.48 11.78 -12.97
N LEU A 78 -7.43 11.18 -12.26
CA LEU A 78 -7.68 11.40 -10.84
C LEU A 78 -6.84 10.45 -9.96
N ASP A 79 -6.70 10.80 -8.68
CA ASP A 79 -6.07 9.99 -7.64
C ASP A 79 -6.65 8.56 -7.57
N ASP A 80 -7.97 8.45 -7.77
CA ASP A 80 -8.68 7.19 -8.03
C ASP A 80 -9.13 7.15 -9.48
N VAL A 81 -8.43 6.36 -10.30
CA VAL A 81 -8.74 6.22 -11.72
C VAL A 81 -10.15 5.64 -11.96
N LEU A 82 -10.75 4.91 -11.02
CA LEU A 82 -12.12 4.43 -11.17
C LEU A 82 -13.11 5.58 -11.14
N ALA A 83 -12.82 6.66 -10.40
CA ALA A 83 -13.65 7.86 -10.38
C ALA A 83 -13.66 8.59 -11.74
N ASN A 84 -12.62 8.44 -12.58
CA ASN A 84 -12.65 8.97 -13.94
C ASN A 84 -13.75 8.33 -14.81
N PHE A 85 -14.15 7.09 -14.50
CA PHE A 85 -15.24 6.40 -15.19
C PHE A 85 -16.64 6.83 -14.71
N ASP A 86 -16.78 7.78 -13.79
CA ASP A 86 -18.09 8.38 -13.48
C ASP A 86 -18.59 9.32 -14.59
N SER A 87 -17.71 9.69 -15.53
CA SER A 87 -18.00 10.55 -16.66
C SER A 87 -18.40 9.75 -17.89
N ASN A 88 -19.23 10.35 -18.77
CA ASN A 88 -19.49 9.76 -20.08
C ASN A 88 -18.24 9.88 -20.96
N LEU A 89 -17.66 8.73 -21.34
CA LEU A 89 -16.44 8.66 -22.17
C LEU A 89 -16.69 8.99 -23.65
N GLY A 90 -17.94 9.22 -24.06
CA GLY A 90 -18.30 9.54 -25.44
C GLY A 90 -18.22 8.34 -26.40
N ILE A 91 -18.05 7.12 -25.86
CA ILE A 91 -18.04 5.87 -26.62
C ILE A 91 -19.40 5.14 -26.50
N PRO A 92 -19.80 4.36 -27.52
CA PRO A 92 -20.99 3.51 -27.41
C PRO A 92 -20.90 2.60 -26.18
N PHE A 93 -22.01 2.45 -25.46
CA PHE A 93 -22.11 1.65 -24.23
C PHE A 93 -21.22 2.10 -23.06
N SER A 94 -20.68 3.34 -23.08
CA SER A 94 -19.84 3.87 -21.99
C SER A 94 -20.48 3.69 -20.60
N SER A 95 -21.77 4.04 -20.43
CA SER A 95 -22.44 3.92 -19.13
C SER A 95 -22.46 2.48 -18.63
N VAL A 96 -22.76 1.52 -19.50
CA VAL A 96 -22.84 0.10 -19.13
C VAL A 96 -21.46 -0.42 -18.75
N PHE A 97 -20.42 -0.05 -19.50
CA PHE A 97 -19.04 -0.44 -19.18
C PHE A 97 -18.60 0.13 -17.82
N ASN A 98 -18.91 1.40 -17.56
CA ASN A 98 -18.58 2.07 -16.30
C ASN A 98 -19.28 1.40 -15.11
N ASP A 99 -20.58 1.08 -15.25
CA ASP A 99 -21.34 0.38 -14.22
C ASP A 99 -20.78 -1.02 -13.94
N VAL A 100 -20.41 -1.77 -14.98
CA VAL A 100 -19.79 -3.10 -14.85
C VAL A 100 -18.47 -3.02 -14.08
N VAL A 101 -17.58 -2.09 -14.44
CA VAL A 101 -16.31 -1.89 -13.75
C VAL A 101 -16.54 -1.57 -12.27
N ARG A 102 -17.44 -0.64 -11.96
CA ARG A 102 -17.71 -0.23 -10.57
C ARG A 102 -18.34 -1.32 -9.72
N VAL A 103 -19.36 -2.00 -10.25
CA VAL A 103 -20.02 -3.10 -9.54
C VAL A 103 -19.05 -4.25 -9.32
N SER A 104 -18.20 -4.57 -10.31
CA SER A 104 -17.18 -5.61 -10.17
C SER A 104 -16.15 -5.26 -9.09
N TYR A 105 -15.70 -4.00 -9.03
CA TYR A 105 -14.77 -3.53 -8.01
C TYR A 105 -15.42 -3.51 -6.63
N ALA A 106 -16.65 -3.01 -6.49
CA ALA A 106 -17.38 -3.01 -5.24
C ALA A 106 -17.58 -4.45 -4.71
N ALA A 107 -17.98 -5.38 -5.58
CA ALA A 107 -18.09 -6.80 -5.22
C ALA A 107 -16.74 -7.40 -4.80
N HIS A 108 -15.65 -7.08 -5.52
CA HIS A 108 -14.30 -7.50 -5.14
C HIS A 108 -13.93 -7.01 -3.74
N VAL A 109 -14.09 -5.72 -3.44
CA VAL A 109 -13.77 -5.14 -2.13
C VAL A 109 -14.62 -5.77 -1.03
N MET A 110 -15.92 -6.00 -1.27
CA MET A 110 -16.81 -6.69 -0.32
C MET A 110 -16.33 -8.12 -0.01
N LEU A 111 -15.78 -8.84 -0.98
CA LEU A 111 -15.27 -10.21 -0.80
C LEU A 111 -13.87 -10.25 -0.15
N VAL A 112 -13.02 -9.27 -0.42
CA VAL A 112 -11.66 -9.19 0.15
C VAL A 112 -11.68 -8.68 1.59
N PHE A 113 -12.59 -7.76 1.93
CA PHE A 113 -12.66 -7.13 3.24
C PHE A 113 -12.70 -8.14 4.41
N PRO A 114 -13.53 -9.20 4.41
CA PRO A 114 -13.57 -10.17 5.49
C PRO A 114 -12.22 -10.86 5.75
N ILE A 115 -11.45 -11.14 4.70
CA ILE A 115 -10.15 -11.82 4.80
C ILE A 115 -9.13 -10.90 5.47
N VAL A 116 -9.05 -9.65 5.02
CA VAL A 116 -8.12 -8.65 5.58
C VAL A 116 -8.52 -8.30 7.02
N PHE A 117 -9.82 -8.09 7.26
CA PHE A 117 -10.33 -7.77 8.59
C PHE A 117 -10.12 -8.91 9.58
N PHE A 118 -10.24 -10.17 9.13
CA PHE A 118 -9.91 -11.33 9.94
C PHE A 118 -8.44 -11.32 10.39
N ALA A 119 -7.49 -11.09 9.47
CA ALA A 119 -6.08 -10.99 9.80
C ALA A 119 -5.79 -9.82 10.75
N LEU A 120 -6.38 -8.64 10.50
CA LEU A 120 -6.26 -7.48 11.39
C LEU A 120 -6.72 -7.79 12.81
N ARG A 121 -7.88 -8.43 12.96
CA ARG A 121 -8.43 -8.79 14.26
C ARG A 121 -7.53 -9.77 15.00
N LEU A 122 -7.01 -10.79 14.32
CA LEU A 122 -6.09 -11.76 14.96
C LEU A 122 -4.79 -11.09 15.42
N ASN A 123 -4.21 -10.21 14.61
CA ASN A 123 -3.01 -9.48 14.98
C ASN A 123 -3.26 -8.54 16.17
N LEU A 124 -4.39 -7.84 16.19
CA LEU A 124 -4.75 -6.96 17.31
C LEU A 124 -5.04 -7.77 18.59
N ASP A 125 -5.74 -8.90 18.48
CA ASP A 125 -6.00 -9.80 19.62
C ASP A 125 -4.72 -10.35 20.22
N GLY A 126 -3.79 -10.83 19.38
CA GLY A 126 -2.48 -11.32 19.82
C GLY A 126 -1.63 -10.23 20.46
N LEU A 127 -1.74 -8.98 19.99
CA LEU A 127 -1.03 -7.84 20.55
C LEU A 127 -1.57 -7.43 21.93
N LEU A 128 -2.90 -7.35 22.08
CA LEU A 128 -3.54 -6.88 23.32
C LEU A 128 -3.69 -7.98 24.37
N PHE A 129 -3.86 -9.24 23.95
CA PHE A 129 -4.19 -10.36 24.81
C PHE A 129 -3.30 -11.60 24.55
N PRO A 130 -1.96 -11.47 24.62
CA PRO A 130 -1.03 -12.52 24.20
C PRO A 130 -1.16 -13.84 24.98
N THR A 131 -1.62 -13.79 26.22
CA THR A 131 -1.77 -14.97 27.09
C THR A 131 -3.21 -15.52 27.14
N SER A 132 -4.14 -14.90 26.42
CA SER A 132 -5.54 -15.31 26.45
C SER A 132 -5.81 -16.49 25.53
N ARG A 133 -6.90 -17.22 25.79
CA ARG A 133 -7.36 -18.29 24.88
C ARG A 133 -7.69 -17.69 23.52
N HIS A 134 -7.56 -18.50 22.46
CA HIS A 134 -7.83 -18.07 21.08
C HIS A 134 -9.19 -17.38 20.94
N ILE A 135 -9.24 -16.29 20.17
CA ILE A 135 -10.42 -15.39 20.06
C ILE A 135 -11.71 -16.12 19.65
N SER A 136 -11.60 -17.22 18.90
CA SER A 136 -12.75 -18.03 18.48
C SER A 136 -13.54 -18.66 19.64
N TYR A 137 -12.95 -18.77 20.82
CA TYR A 137 -13.61 -19.32 22.01
C TYR A 137 -14.21 -18.24 22.93
N ASP A 138 -13.98 -16.96 22.64
CA ASP A 138 -14.43 -15.83 23.46
C ASP A 138 -15.28 -14.86 22.62
N ASN A 139 -16.57 -15.15 22.51
CA ASN A 139 -17.51 -14.36 21.70
C ASN A 139 -17.63 -12.90 22.17
N LYS A 140 -17.42 -12.63 23.47
CA LYS A 140 -17.50 -11.26 23.99
C LYS A 140 -16.31 -10.45 23.49
N ARG A 141 -15.10 -10.99 23.66
CA ARG A 141 -13.87 -10.35 23.19
C ARG A 141 -13.86 -10.20 21.67
N PHE A 142 -14.27 -11.25 20.96
CA PHE A 142 -14.46 -11.22 19.51
C PHE A 142 -15.35 -10.06 19.06
N THR A 143 -16.50 -9.91 19.72
CA THR A 143 -17.48 -8.87 19.37
C THR A 143 -16.95 -7.47 19.69
N ILE A 144 -16.34 -7.28 20.87
CA ILE A 144 -15.79 -5.99 21.30
C ILE A 144 -14.68 -5.53 20.34
N ILE A 145 -13.70 -6.40 20.04
CA ILE A 145 -12.61 -6.06 19.12
C ILE A 145 -13.18 -5.75 17.74
N THR A 146 -14.11 -6.57 17.23
CA THR A 146 -14.72 -6.35 15.91
C THR A 146 -15.45 -5.00 15.84
N ILE A 147 -16.30 -4.68 16.82
CA ILE A 147 -17.02 -3.40 16.85
C ILE A 147 -16.05 -2.24 16.96
N SER A 148 -15.03 -2.33 17.83
CA SER A 148 -14.04 -1.26 18.00
C SER A 148 -13.25 -1.00 16.70
N LEU A 149 -12.81 -2.05 16.01
CA LEU A 149 -12.11 -1.93 14.73
C LEU A 149 -12.99 -1.32 13.65
N LEU A 150 -14.25 -1.77 13.53
CA LEU A 150 -15.19 -1.20 12.56
C LEU A 150 -15.46 0.29 12.83
N VAL A 151 -15.63 0.68 14.09
CA VAL A 151 -15.83 2.08 14.47
C VAL A 151 -14.60 2.91 14.11
N VAL A 152 -13.39 2.43 14.41
CA VAL A 152 -12.14 3.15 14.07
C VAL A 152 -11.97 3.28 12.57
N ILE A 153 -12.14 2.19 11.80
CA ILE A 153 -11.99 2.20 10.34
C ILE A 153 -13.04 3.10 9.69
N TYR A 154 -14.30 3.02 10.12
CA TYR A 154 -15.38 3.86 9.61
C TYR A 154 -15.13 5.35 9.92
N THR A 155 -14.69 5.65 11.13
CA THR A 155 -14.33 7.02 11.52
C THR A 155 -13.17 7.54 10.67
N ALA A 156 -12.12 6.74 10.47
CA ALA A 156 -11.00 7.11 9.61
C ALA A 156 -11.46 7.36 8.16
N ALA A 157 -12.37 6.54 7.63
CA ALA A 157 -12.92 6.70 6.29
C ALA A 157 -13.72 8.00 6.10
N ILE A 158 -14.34 8.55 7.16
CA ILE A 158 -15.01 9.85 7.11
C ILE A 158 -14.01 11.01 7.02
N PHE A 159 -12.84 10.88 7.67
CA PHE A 159 -11.86 11.97 7.76
C PHE A 159 -10.84 11.98 6.61
N ILE A 160 -10.60 10.84 5.96
CA ILE A 160 -9.62 10.72 4.87
C ILE A 160 -10.30 11.12 3.55
N PRO A 161 -9.87 12.20 2.89
CA PRO A 161 -10.58 12.76 1.74
C PRO A 161 -10.30 12.03 0.42
N SER A 162 -9.17 11.30 0.31
CA SER A 162 -8.81 10.53 -0.89
C SER A 162 -8.13 9.20 -0.51
N ILE A 163 -8.25 8.20 -1.39
CA ILE A 163 -7.55 6.92 -1.21
C ILE A 163 -6.03 7.08 -1.37
N TRP A 164 -5.60 8.08 -2.14
CA TRP A 164 -4.21 8.43 -2.34
C TRP A 164 -3.54 8.82 -1.02
N ASP A 165 -4.17 9.70 -0.24
CA ASP A 165 -3.66 10.11 1.08
C ASP A 165 -3.50 8.90 2.02
N ALA A 166 -4.44 7.94 1.98
CA ALA A 166 -4.36 6.71 2.76
C ALA A 166 -3.16 5.84 2.38
N PHE A 167 -2.91 5.66 1.06
CA PHE A 167 -1.76 4.89 0.57
C PHE A 167 -0.44 5.60 0.83
N GLN A 168 -0.38 6.92 0.70
CA GLN A 168 0.82 7.68 1.04
C GLN A 168 1.19 7.50 2.52
N PHE A 169 0.22 7.68 3.42
CA PHE A 169 0.44 7.51 4.84
C PHE A 169 0.87 6.08 5.21
N THR A 170 0.15 5.08 4.70
CA THR A 170 0.47 3.66 4.96
C THR A 170 1.85 3.28 4.43
N GLY A 171 2.19 3.79 3.25
CA GLY A 171 3.47 3.63 2.60
C GLY A 171 4.61 4.20 3.42
N ALA A 172 4.46 5.47 3.81
CA ALA A 172 5.49 6.21 4.52
C ALA A 172 5.73 5.70 5.94
N THR A 173 4.81 4.90 6.48
CA THR A 173 4.87 4.40 7.86
C THR A 173 5.04 2.88 7.91
N ALA A 174 3.93 2.14 7.90
CA ALA A 174 3.90 0.70 8.13
C ALA A 174 4.66 -0.08 7.04
N ALA A 175 4.46 0.27 5.76
CA ALA A 175 5.08 -0.47 4.66
C ALA A 175 6.61 -0.30 4.67
N VAL A 176 7.12 0.90 4.94
CA VAL A 176 8.58 1.10 5.04
C VAL A 176 9.17 0.43 6.27
N LEU A 177 8.48 0.45 7.41
CA LEU A 177 8.92 -0.29 8.60
C LEU A 177 9.09 -1.78 8.27
N ILE A 178 8.08 -2.40 7.66
CA ILE A 178 8.07 -3.83 7.34
C ILE A 178 9.04 -4.17 6.20
N GLY A 179 9.07 -3.37 5.13
CA GLY A 179 9.82 -3.67 3.92
C GLY A 179 11.30 -3.33 3.98
N PHE A 180 11.69 -2.31 4.76
CA PHE A 180 13.06 -1.80 4.77
C PHE A 180 13.70 -1.80 6.15
N ILE A 181 13.04 -1.22 7.15
CA ILE A 181 13.68 -0.96 8.45
C ILE A 181 13.82 -2.26 9.27
N PHE A 182 12.74 -3.03 9.46
CA PHE A 182 12.80 -4.26 10.25
C PHE A 182 13.77 -5.30 9.68
N PRO A 183 13.75 -5.63 8.38
CA PRO A 183 14.71 -6.58 7.81
C PRO A 183 16.16 -6.11 7.99
N ALA A 184 16.43 -4.82 7.79
CA ALA A 184 17.76 -4.25 8.01
C ALA A 184 18.20 -4.34 9.47
N MET A 185 17.30 -4.07 10.42
CA MET A 185 17.58 -4.19 11.86
C MET A 185 17.89 -5.64 12.26
N VAL A 186 17.23 -6.63 11.67
CA VAL A 186 17.53 -8.05 11.90
C VAL A 186 18.94 -8.40 11.43
N ILE A 187 19.36 -7.89 10.26
CA ILE A 187 20.73 -8.08 9.74
C ILE A 187 21.78 -7.42 10.64
N LEU A 188 21.49 -6.22 11.15
CA LEU A 188 22.43 -5.49 12.02
C LEU A 188 22.55 -6.12 13.41
N ARG A 189 21.46 -6.68 13.93
CA ARG A 189 21.40 -7.37 15.22
C ARG A 189 21.63 -8.88 15.07
N ASP A 190 22.41 -9.29 14.07
CA ASP A 190 22.74 -10.70 13.85
C ASP A 190 23.61 -11.25 15.00
N PRO A 191 23.05 -12.11 15.87
CA PRO A 191 23.78 -12.65 17.02
C PRO A 191 24.72 -13.80 16.64
N TYR A 192 24.54 -14.39 15.45
CA TYR A 192 25.31 -15.55 14.99
C TYR A 192 26.47 -15.17 14.06
N GLY A 193 26.60 -13.88 13.69
CA GLY A 193 27.71 -13.38 12.88
C GLY A 193 27.74 -13.91 11.45
N ILE A 194 26.59 -14.32 10.92
CA ILE A 194 26.37 -14.79 9.55
C ILE A 194 26.46 -13.63 8.54
N ALA A 195 26.01 -12.43 8.92
CA ALA A 195 25.94 -11.25 8.08
C ALA A 195 27.32 -10.70 7.74
N THR A 196 27.60 -10.55 6.45
CA THR A 196 28.87 -10.00 5.98
C THR A 196 28.95 -8.48 6.20
N LYS A 197 30.17 -7.91 6.09
CA LYS A 197 30.34 -6.45 6.13
C LYS A 197 29.51 -5.74 5.05
N ARG A 198 29.33 -6.35 3.87
CA ARG A 198 28.51 -5.81 2.79
C ARG A 198 27.04 -5.78 3.18
N ASP A 199 26.53 -6.85 3.77
CA ASP A 199 25.14 -6.94 4.22
C ASP A 199 24.82 -5.88 5.29
N LYS A 200 25.76 -5.63 6.21
CA LYS A 200 25.63 -4.58 7.22
C LYS A 200 25.63 -3.18 6.61
N ILE A 201 26.49 -2.91 5.62
CA ILE A 201 26.50 -1.63 4.89
C ILE A 201 25.18 -1.43 4.13
N LEU A 202 24.68 -2.47 3.46
CA LEU A 202 23.40 -2.43 2.76
C LEU A 202 22.24 -2.17 3.75
N ALA A 203 22.23 -2.84 4.90
CA ALA A 203 21.20 -2.65 5.93
C ALA A 203 21.19 -1.21 6.47
N VAL A 204 22.36 -0.64 6.79
CA VAL A 204 22.45 0.78 7.20
C VAL A 204 21.94 1.70 6.09
N THR A 205 22.33 1.44 4.84
CA THR A 205 21.90 2.24 3.70
C THR A 205 20.39 2.18 3.50
N MET A 206 19.77 1.00 3.65
CA MET A 206 18.32 0.82 3.58
C MET A 206 17.60 1.62 4.67
N ILE A 207 18.10 1.62 5.91
CA ILE A 207 17.51 2.40 7.01
C ILE A 207 17.61 3.91 6.73
N VAL A 208 18.79 4.38 6.32
CA VAL A 208 18.99 5.81 6.01
C VAL A 208 18.06 6.25 4.88
N LEU A 209 18.00 5.48 3.79
CA LEU A 209 17.12 5.79 2.65
C LEU A 209 15.65 5.79 3.05
N ALA A 210 15.22 4.80 3.84
CA ALA A 210 13.87 4.72 4.39
C ALA A 210 13.52 5.95 5.23
N VAL A 211 14.37 6.31 6.20
CA VAL A 211 14.13 7.45 7.09
C VAL A 211 14.09 8.77 6.32
N VAL A 212 15.05 9.00 5.41
CA VAL A 212 15.11 10.23 4.62
C VAL A 212 13.90 10.34 3.68
N SER A 213 13.61 9.29 2.91
CA SER A 213 12.48 9.30 1.96
C SER A 213 11.14 9.53 2.66
N ASN A 214 10.92 8.91 3.83
CA ASN A 214 9.67 9.10 4.57
C ASN A 214 9.57 10.45 5.25
N SER A 215 10.68 11.00 5.73
CA SER A 215 10.69 12.34 6.31
C SER A 215 10.31 13.37 5.24
N VAL A 216 10.82 13.23 4.01
CA VAL A 216 10.46 14.08 2.88
C VAL A 216 8.99 13.89 2.50
N ALA A 217 8.51 12.65 2.41
CA ALA A 217 7.12 12.35 2.07
C ALA A 217 6.14 12.91 3.12
N LEU A 218 6.34 12.60 4.40
CA LEU A 218 5.50 13.09 5.50
C LEU A 218 5.49 14.62 5.59
N TYR A 219 6.65 15.26 5.37
CA TYR A 219 6.74 16.72 5.34
C TYR A 219 5.94 17.31 4.17
N SER A 220 6.10 16.74 2.96
CA SER A 220 5.35 17.15 1.77
C SER A 220 3.84 16.98 1.98
N ASP A 221 3.41 15.84 2.50
CA ASP A 221 2.00 15.53 2.71
C ASP A 221 1.39 16.43 3.80
N ALA A 222 2.10 16.65 4.91
CA ALA A 222 1.66 17.59 5.95
C ALA A 222 1.47 19.01 5.40
N MET A 223 2.44 19.51 4.63
CA MET A 223 2.37 20.82 3.99
C MET A 223 1.18 20.92 3.01
N ASN A 224 0.92 19.87 2.23
CA ASN A 224 -0.20 19.83 1.29
C ASN A 224 -1.56 19.83 2.02
N ILE A 225 -1.68 19.11 3.13
CA ILE A 225 -2.90 19.09 3.96
C ILE A 225 -3.17 20.46 4.59
N PHE A 226 -2.14 21.12 5.14
CA PHE A 226 -2.30 22.46 5.72
C PHE A 226 -2.68 23.48 4.65
N ARG A 227 -2.07 23.42 3.46
CA ARG A 227 -2.39 24.34 2.36
C ARG A 227 -3.79 24.12 1.78
N ARG A 228 -4.29 22.87 1.74
CA ARG A 228 -5.69 22.58 1.36
C ARG A 228 -6.70 23.20 2.33
N LYS A 229 -6.38 23.27 3.63
CA LYS A 229 -7.24 23.90 4.65
C LYS A 229 -7.26 25.44 4.58
N GLU A 230 -6.25 26.07 4.01
CA GLU A 230 -6.22 27.54 3.84
C GLU A 230 -7.01 28.03 2.62
N VAL A 231 -7.31 27.14 1.66
CA VAL A 231 -7.97 27.49 0.38
C VAL A 231 -9.46 27.09 0.36
N ALA A 232 -9.91 26.28 1.33
CA ALA A 232 -11.31 25.87 1.51
C ALA A 232 -12.03 26.78 2.51
#